data_AF-A0A1S1LKW4-F1
#
_entry.id   AF-A0A1S1LKW4-F1
#
_cell.length_a   1.000
_cell.length_b   1.000
_cell.length_c   1.000
_cell.angle_alpha   90.00
_cell.angle_beta   90.00
_cell.angle_gamma   90.00
#
_symmetry.space_group_name_H-M   'P 1'
#
loop_
_entity.id
_entity.type
_entity.pdbx_description
1 polymer ?
#
loop_
_entity_poly.entity_id
_entity_poly.type
_entity_poly.pdbx_seq_one_letter_code
_entity_poly.pdbx_strand_id
1 'polypeptide(L)'
;MPGPDFAEEIAELTNARKQLVLERQQFADQLADQCVPRVNEWAKDVFLSQAKVADRMSANDIRALREEISLGAHEIAAHIRSLPRASHWPMDALQRLLASRVSWSQSDDEYAISMMQHDVNEGAKSHFDNINRAMADAGLTPGTAPDGRIIWGTHDVRPILAAARNVALKEQVLEEARAAFTTQTLADRWEAAEPA
;
A
#
# COMPACT_ATOMS: atom_id res chain seq x y z
N MET A 1 3.38 -45.09 -5.26
CA MET A 1 3.07 -44.35 -4.03
C MET A 1 2.13 -43.21 -4.39
N PRO A 2 1.02 -42.99 -3.65
CA PRO A 2 0.29 -41.72 -3.76
C PRO A 2 1.26 -40.56 -3.43
N GLY A 3 1.08 -39.42 -4.10
CA GLY A 3 1.91 -38.23 -3.87
C GLY A 3 1.74 -37.66 -2.47
N PRO A 4 2.60 -36.70 -2.06
CA PRO A 4 2.47 -36.04 -0.78
C PRO A 4 1.16 -35.27 -0.71
N ASP A 5 0.48 -35.35 0.44
CA ASP A 5 -0.67 -34.51 0.74
C ASP A 5 -0.18 -33.25 1.45
N PHE A 6 -0.27 -32.12 0.75
CA PHE A 6 0.04 -30.78 1.29
C PHE A 6 -1.24 -29.93 1.42
N ALA A 7 -2.42 -30.56 1.49
CA ALA A 7 -3.69 -29.85 1.48
C ALA A 7 -3.81 -28.87 2.66
N GLU A 8 -3.28 -29.22 3.82
CA GLU A 8 -3.28 -28.37 5.01
C GLU A 8 -2.42 -27.11 4.81
N GLU A 9 -1.15 -27.27 4.42
CA GLU A 9 -0.22 -26.15 4.19
C GLU A 9 -0.71 -25.22 3.07
N ILE A 10 -1.29 -25.79 2.01
CA ILE A 10 -1.88 -25.02 0.91
C ILE A 10 -3.12 -24.24 1.39
N ALA A 11 -3.96 -24.84 2.23
CA ALA A 11 -5.12 -24.17 2.81
C ALA A 11 -4.71 -23.03 3.75
N GLU A 12 -3.72 -23.26 4.61
CA GLU A 12 -3.16 -22.23 5.50
C GLU A 12 -2.55 -21.06 4.74
N LEU A 13 -1.74 -21.33 3.71
CA LEU A 13 -1.17 -20.31 2.83
C LEU A 13 -2.27 -19.51 2.12
N THR A 14 -3.31 -20.19 1.64
CA THR A 14 -4.45 -19.55 0.99
C THR A 14 -5.18 -18.61 1.95
N ASN A 15 -5.39 -19.04 3.20
CA ASN A 15 -6.02 -18.20 4.22
C ASN A 15 -5.15 -17.00 4.60
N ALA A 16 -3.83 -17.19 4.75
CA ALA A 16 -2.89 -16.09 5.02
C ALA A 16 -2.91 -15.04 3.89
N ARG A 17 -2.95 -15.48 2.62
CA ARG A 17 -3.05 -14.58 1.47
C ARG A 17 -4.37 -13.79 1.45
N LYS A 18 -5.50 -14.43 1.79
CA LYS A 18 -6.79 -13.73 1.93
C LYS A 18 -6.74 -12.66 3.02
N GLN A 19 -6.13 -12.97 4.18
CA GLN A 19 -5.97 -11.97 5.24
C GLN A 19 -5.12 -10.80 4.77
N LEU A 20 -4.00 -11.05 4.07
CA LEU A 20 -3.16 -9.99 3.53
C LEU A 20 -3.92 -9.08 2.56
N VAL A 21 -4.78 -9.63 1.70
CA VAL A 21 -5.65 -8.82 0.82
C VAL A 21 -6.60 -7.94 1.63
N LEU A 22 -7.20 -8.49 2.69
CA LEU A 22 -8.09 -7.74 3.57
C LEU A 22 -7.37 -6.57 4.27
N GLU A 23 -6.20 -6.82 4.87
CA GLU A 23 -5.42 -5.77 5.55
C GLU A 23 -5.00 -4.65 4.60
N ARG A 24 -4.59 -5.00 3.37
CA ARG A 24 -4.26 -4.00 2.33
C ARG A 24 -5.45 -3.13 2.00
N GLN A 25 -6.63 -3.73 1.84
CA GLN A 25 -7.85 -3.01 1.53
C GLN A 25 -8.23 -2.06 2.68
N GLN A 26 -8.23 -2.56 3.92
CA GLN A 26 -8.56 -1.75 5.09
C GLN A 26 -7.63 -0.56 5.26
N PHE A 27 -6.32 -0.77 5.09
CA PHE A 27 -5.35 0.33 5.16
C PHE A 27 -5.58 1.37 4.06
N ALA A 28 -5.81 0.94 2.81
CA ALA A 28 -6.10 1.84 1.70
C ALA A 28 -7.39 2.62 1.93
N ASP A 29 -8.44 1.98 2.46
CA ASP A 29 -9.70 2.65 2.80
C ASP A 29 -9.50 3.70 3.90
N GLN A 30 -8.79 3.36 4.98
CA GLN A 30 -8.48 4.30 6.06
C GLN A 30 -7.69 5.52 5.55
N LEU A 31 -6.71 5.28 4.68
CA LEU A 31 -5.91 6.34 4.09
C LEU A 31 -6.75 7.22 3.15
N ALA A 32 -7.58 6.60 2.31
CA ALA A 32 -8.47 7.30 1.39
C ALA A 32 -9.54 8.15 2.10
N ASP A 33 -10.08 7.66 3.23
CA ASP A 33 -11.08 8.37 4.02
C ASP A 33 -10.52 9.66 4.65
N GLN A 34 -9.21 9.72 4.91
CA GLN A 34 -8.54 10.92 5.39
C GLN A 34 -8.10 11.89 4.29
N CYS A 35 -8.08 11.46 3.03
CA CYS A 35 -7.59 12.27 1.92
C CYS A 35 -8.44 13.54 1.73
N VAL A 36 -9.76 13.38 1.58
CA VAL A 36 -10.69 14.49 1.34
C VAL A 36 -10.64 15.56 2.44
N PRO A 37 -10.76 15.24 3.75
CA PRO A 37 -10.71 16.26 4.79
C PRO A 37 -9.35 16.97 4.84
N ARG A 38 -8.23 16.23 4.70
CA ARG A 38 -6.88 16.83 4.79
C ARG A 38 -6.53 17.73 3.62
N VAL A 39 -6.88 17.34 2.39
CA VAL A 39 -6.65 18.18 1.21
C VAL A 39 -7.50 19.45 1.29
N ASN A 40 -8.75 19.36 1.75
CA ASN A 40 -9.61 20.52 1.96
C ASN A 40 -9.09 21.45 3.06
N GLU A 41 -8.59 20.89 4.17
CA GLU A 41 -7.99 21.66 5.27
C GLU A 41 -6.73 22.40 4.79
N TRP A 42 -5.81 21.71 4.12
CA TRP A 42 -4.63 22.34 3.52
C TRP A 42 -5.00 23.45 2.55
N ALA A 43 -5.95 23.21 1.65
CA ALA A 43 -6.39 24.21 0.68
C ALA A 43 -7.00 25.45 1.36
N LYS A 44 -7.75 25.23 2.44
CA LYS A 44 -8.29 26.31 3.27
C LYS A 44 -7.16 27.12 3.91
N ASP A 45 -6.11 26.48 4.42
CA ASP A 45 -4.96 27.16 5.00
C ASP A 45 -4.21 28.00 3.96
N VAL A 46 -4.02 27.47 2.75
CA VAL A 46 -3.44 28.23 1.62
C VAL A 46 -4.28 29.46 1.30
N PHE A 47 -5.60 29.30 1.19
CA PHE A 47 -6.53 30.39 0.94
C PHE A 47 -6.47 31.47 2.03
N LEU A 48 -6.53 31.07 3.30
CA LEU A 48 -6.51 31.99 4.45
C LEU A 48 -5.16 32.70 4.60
N SER A 49 -4.06 32.08 4.20
CA SER A 49 -2.73 32.70 4.21
C SER A 49 -2.57 33.85 3.20
N GLN A 50 -3.46 33.91 2.19
CA GLN A 50 -3.38 34.85 1.07
C GLN A 50 -4.57 35.82 1.02
N ALA A 51 -4.86 36.45 2.16
CA ALA A 51 -6.01 37.34 2.36
C ALA A 51 -6.24 38.38 1.23
N LYS A 52 -5.18 38.97 0.67
CA LYS A 52 -5.30 39.96 -0.42
C LYS A 52 -5.88 39.38 -1.72
N VAL A 53 -5.60 38.11 -2.01
CA VAL A 53 -6.15 37.40 -3.17
C VAL A 53 -7.58 36.99 -2.84
N ALA A 54 -7.78 36.39 -1.65
CA ALA A 54 -9.08 35.96 -1.16
C ALA A 54 -10.12 37.10 -1.15
N ASP A 55 -9.76 38.31 -0.72
CA ASP A 55 -10.64 39.49 -0.69
C ASP A 55 -11.12 39.94 -2.08
N ARG A 56 -10.42 39.54 -3.15
CA ARG A 56 -10.76 39.90 -4.54
C ARG A 56 -11.60 38.84 -5.23
N MET A 57 -11.68 37.64 -4.68
CA MET A 57 -12.45 36.54 -5.26
C MET A 57 -13.94 36.72 -4.98
N SER A 58 -14.79 36.45 -5.96
CA SER A 58 -16.23 36.42 -5.71
C SER A 58 -16.62 35.16 -4.93
N ALA A 59 -17.78 35.19 -4.27
CA ALA A 59 -18.31 34.00 -3.61
C ALA A 59 -18.54 32.82 -4.56
N ASN A 60 -18.75 33.09 -5.87
CA ASN A 60 -18.88 32.05 -6.88
C ASN A 60 -17.51 31.43 -7.24
N ASP A 61 -16.46 32.24 -7.37
CA ASP A 61 -15.11 31.76 -7.65
C ASP A 61 -14.58 30.90 -6.49
N ILE A 62 -14.84 31.33 -5.25
CA ILE A 62 -14.48 30.55 -4.06
C ILE A 62 -15.22 29.20 -4.05
N ARG A 63 -16.50 29.18 -4.44
CA ARG A 63 -17.28 27.94 -4.52
C ARG A 63 -16.73 27.00 -5.59
N ALA A 64 -16.50 27.50 -6.80
CA ALA A 64 -15.95 26.73 -7.91
C ALA A 64 -14.58 26.14 -7.55
N LEU A 65 -13.68 26.95 -6.97
CA LEU A 65 -12.37 26.49 -6.52
C LEU A 65 -12.49 25.37 -5.47
N ARG A 66 -13.38 25.51 -4.48
CA ARG A 66 -13.62 24.46 -3.47
C ARG A 66 -14.16 23.16 -4.05
N GLU A 67 -15.03 23.26 -5.06
CA GLU A 67 -15.57 22.10 -5.77
C GLU A 67 -14.47 21.38 -6.56
N GLU A 68 -13.60 22.11 -7.26
CA GLU A 68 -12.46 21.55 -7.98
C GLU A 68 -11.45 20.87 -7.04
N ILE A 69 -11.10 21.51 -5.93
CA ILE A 69 -10.22 20.93 -4.90
C ILE A 69 -10.85 19.65 -4.33
N SER A 70 -12.14 19.70 -4.00
CA SER A 70 -12.86 18.54 -3.47
C SER A 70 -12.91 17.40 -4.48
N LEU A 71 -13.13 17.69 -5.76
CA LEU A 71 -13.13 16.69 -6.82
C LEU A 71 -11.74 16.02 -6.91
N GLY A 72 -10.67 16.80 -7.01
CA GLY A 72 -9.30 16.27 -7.04
C GLY A 72 -8.98 15.42 -5.80
N ALA A 73 -9.44 15.84 -4.62
CA ALA A 73 -9.25 15.07 -3.39
C ALA A 73 -10.00 13.72 -3.40
N HIS A 74 -11.20 13.66 -4.00
CA HIS A 74 -11.93 12.41 -4.19
C HIS A 74 -11.27 11.50 -5.23
N GLU A 75 -10.70 12.07 -6.30
CA GLU A 75 -9.94 11.31 -7.29
C GLU A 75 -8.69 10.68 -6.67
N ILE A 76 -7.97 11.41 -5.82
CA ILE A 76 -6.84 10.85 -5.07
C ILE A 76 -7.30 9.72 -4.15
N ALA A 77 -8.40 9.93 -3.40
CA ALA A 77 -8.96 8.89 -2.54
C ALA A 77 -9.36 7.64 -3.35
N ALA A 78 -9.96 7.82 -4.53
CA ALA A 78 -10.31 6.73 -5.43
C ALA A 78 -9.07 5.99 -5.96
N HIS A 79 -8.01 6.72 -6.29
CA HIS A 79 -6.73 6.14 -6.67
C HIS A 79 -6.16 5.27 -5.54
N ILE A 80 -6.10 5.80 -4.31
CA ILE A 80 -5.62 5.07 -3.14
C ILE A 80 -6.41 3.77 -2.92
N ARG A 81 -7.74 3.82 -3.01
CA ARG A 81 -8.59 2.61 -2.91
C ARG A 81 -8.38 1.61 -4.05
N SER A 82 -7.82 2.04 -5.17
CA SER A 82 -7.49 1.16 -6.30
C SER A 82 -6.14 0.47 -6.15
N LEU A 83 -5.21 1.03 -5.36
CA LEU A 83 -3.86 0.49 -5.17
C LEU A 83 -3.87 -1.00 -4.74
N PRO A 84 -4.67 -1.46 -3.75
CA PRO A 84 -4.70 -2.87 -3.36
C PRO A 84 -5.09 -3.85 -4.47
N ARG A 85 -5.81 -3.37 -5.50
CA ARG A 85 -6.24 -4.21 -6.64
C ARG A 85 -5.11 -4.44 -7.63
N ALA A 86 -4.08 -3.60 -7.61
CA ALA A 86 -2.86 -3.85 -8.34
C ALA A 86 -2.15 -5.05 -7.68
N SER A 87 -1.93 -6.11 -8.45
CA SER A 87 -1.34 -7.37 -7.95
C SER A 87 -0.02 -7.17 -7.19
N HIS A 88 0.69 -6.10 -7.53
CA HIS A 88 2.01 -5.74 -7.03
C HIS A 88 1.98 -4.75 -5.87
N TRP A 89 0.82 -4.35 -5.30
CA TRP A 89 0.78 -3.36 -4.22
C TRP A 89 0.57 -4.00 -2.84
N PRO A 90 1.33 -3.57 -1.81
CA PRO A 90 2.54 -2.74 -1.87
C PRO A 90 3.83 -3.56 -2.16
N MET A 91 3.71 -4.61 -2.95
CA MET A 91 4.33 -5.90 -2.70
C MET A 91 5.31 -6.46 -3.72
N ASP A 92 5.71 -5.77 -4.78
CA ASP A 92 6.89 -6.28 -5.52
C ASP A 92 8.17 -6.23 -4.66
N ALA A 93 8.30 -5.23 -3.78
CA ALA A 93 9.45 -5.08 -2.90
C ALA A 93 9.29 -5.85 -1.56
N LEU A 94 8.07 -5.82 -0.98
CA LEU A 94 7.73 -6.66 0.18
C LEU A 94 7.81 -8.15 -0.17
N GLN A 95 7.35 -8.63 -1.35
CA GLN A 95 7.50 -10.05 -1.78
C GLN A 95 8.95 -10.45 -1.96
N ARG A 96 9.80 -9.56 -2.49
CA ARG A 96 11.25 -9.83 -2.62
C ARG A 96 11.94 -9.91 -1.26
N LEU A 97 11.53 -9.10 -0.29
CA LEU A 97 12.00 -9.21 1.10
C LEU A 97 11.45 -10.48 1.79
N LEU A 98 10.16 -10.79 1.58
CA LEU A 98 9.43 -11.97 2.08
C LEU A 98 10.05 -13.29 1.59
N ALA A 99 10.53 -13.34 0.36
CA ALA A 99 11.20 -14.51 -0.20
C ALA A 99 12.63 -14.72 0.35
N SER A 100 13.17 -13.77 1.13
CA SER A 100 14.61 -13.72 1.39
C SER A 100 15.11 -14.22 2.76
N ARG A 101 14.31 -14.29 3.86
CA ARG A 101 14.69 -14.95 5.15
C ARG A 101 13.68 -14.78 6.33
N VAL A 102 13.79 -15.70 7.30
CA VAL A 102 13.13 -15.76 8.64
C VAL A 102 13.44 -14.56 9.56
N SER A 103 14.51 -13.80 9.32
CA SER A 103 14.93 -12.70 10.20
C SER A 103 14.57 -11.34 9.61
N TRP A 104 13.44 -10.79 10.06
CA TRP A 104 13.05 -9.41 9.75
C TRP A 104 13.79 -8.42 10.64
N SER A 105 14.26 -7.34 10.04
CA SER A 105 14.91 -6.22 10.73
C SER A 105 14.00 -4.98 10.72
N GLN A 106 14.28 -4.04 11.63
CA GLN A 106 13.60 -2.74 11.64
C GLN A 106 13.79 -1.98 10.31
N SER A 107 14.93 -2.16 9.64
CA SER A 107 15.19 -1.56 8.33
C SER A 107 14.29 -2.08 7.22
N ASP A 108 13.82 -3.33 7.31
CA ASP A 108 12.90 -3.91 6.32
C ASP A 108 11.51 -3.27 6.44
N ASP A 109 11.07 -3.01 7.68
CA ASP A 109 9.81 -2.33 7.96
C ASP A 109 9.84 -0.87 7.45
N GLU A 110 10.93 -0.15 7.70
CA GLU A 110 11.11 1.24 7.22
C GLU A 110 11.13 1.33 5.68
N TYR A 111 11.80 0.37 5.01
CA TYR A 111 11.81 0.30 3.56
C TYR A 111 10.42 0.02 2.98
N ALA A 112 9.68 -0.93 3.56
CA ALA A 112 8.30 -1.24 3.16
C ALA A 112 7.36 -0.01 3.30
N ILE A 113 7.49 0.74 4.40
CA ILE A 113 6.75 1.99 4.63
C ILE A 113 7.08 3.01 3.54
N SER A 114 8.36 3.21 3.24
CA SER A 114 8.79 4.17 2.23
C SER A 114 8.24 3.84 0.84
N MET A 115 8.17 2.55 0.48
CA MET A 115 7.61 2.11 -0.81
C MET A 115 6.10 2.33 -0.88
N MET A 116 5.36 2.01 0.18
CA MET A 116 3.92 2.31 0.27
C MET A 116 3.65 3.81 0.10
N GLN A 117 4.44 4.65 0.76
CA GLN A 117 4.33 6.10 0.62
C GLN A 117 4.66 6.57 -0.79
N HIS A 118 5.68 6.00 -1.43
CA HIS A 118 6.04 6.32 -2.81
C HIS A 118 4.88 6.03 -3.78
N ASP A 119 4.28 4.84 -3.71
CA ASP A 119 3.20 4.45 -4.64
C ASP A 119 1.96 5.33 -4.48
N VAL A 120 1.60 5.66 -3.24
CA VAL A 120 0.52 6.61 -2.95
C VAL A 120 0.84 7.99 -3.54
N ASN A 121 2.08 8.47 -3.36
CA ASN A 121 2.50 9.79 -3.85
C ASN A 121 2.52 9.89 -5.37
N GLU A 122 3.09 8.90 -6.05
CA GLU A 122 3.16 8.88 -7.52
C GLU A 122 1.76 8.86 -8.14
N GLY A 123 0.87 8.06 -7.58
CA GLY A 123 -0.53 7.99 -7.99
C GLY A 123 -1.33 9.27 -7.76
N ALA A 124 -1.06 9.96 -6.65
CA ALA A 124 -1.75 11.20 -6.29
C ALA A 124 -1.20 12.43 -7.02
N LYS A 125 0.02 12.36 -7.56
CA LYS A 125 0.77 13.51 -8.08
C LYS A 125 0.02 14.30 -9.17
N SER A 126 -0.53 13.61 -10.17
CA SER A 126 -1.24 14.26 -11.27
C SER A 126 -2.50 15.00 -10.79
N HIS A 127 -3.20 14.44 -9.81
CA HIS A 127 -4.36 15.07 -9.20
C HIS A 127 -3.97 16.28 -8.34
N PHE A 128 -2.86 16.21 -7.60
CA PHE A 128 -2.31 17.37 -6.90
C PHE A 128 -1.86 18.48 -7.85
N ASP A 129 -1.26 18.13 -8.99
CA ASP A 129 -0.86 19.11 -10.00
C ASP A 129 -2.10 19.84 -10.58
N ASN A 130 -3.22 19.14 -10.74
CA ASN A 130 -4.48 19.74 -11.14
C ASN A 130 -5.06 20.67 -10.05
N ILE A 131 -5.02 20.26 -8.79
CA ILE A 131 -5.44 21.11 -7.65
C ILE A 131 -4.57 22.37 -7.56
N ASN A 132 -3.24 22.22 -7.69
CA ASN A 132 -2.30 23.34 -7.69
C ASN A 132 -2.55 24.29 -8.85
N ARG A 133 -2.88 23.75 -10.04
CA ARG A 133 -3.25 24.57 -11.20
C ARG A 133 -4.53 25.36 -10.95
N ALA A 134 -5.58 24.73 -10.43
CA ALA A 134 -6.82 25.41 -10.05
C ALA A 134 -6.58 26.55 -9.04
N MET A 135 -5.73 26.32 -8.04
CA MET A 135 -5.32 27.36 -7.10
C MET A 135 -4.55 28.51 -7.78
N ALA A 136 -3.60 28.17 -8.66
CA ALA A 136 -2.83 29.16 -9.41
C ALA A 136 -3.70 30.00 -10.36
N ASP A 137 -4.67 29.38 -11.03
CA ASP A 137 -5.64 30.05 -11.91
C ASP A 137 -6.55 31.00 -11.10
N ALA A 138 -6.84 30.66 -9.84
CA ALA A 138 -7.51 31.55 -8.88
C ALA A 138 -6.59 32.65 -8.29
N GLY A 139 -5.32 32.71 -8.72
CA GLY A 139 -4.33 33.68 -8.27
C GLY A 139 -3.71 33.36 -6.91
N LEU A 140 -3.98 32.18 -6.34
CA LEU A 140 -3.32 31.69 -5.14
C LEU A 140 -1.97 31.09 -5.52
N THR A 141 -0.97 31.31 -4.68
CA THR A 141 0.31 30.61 -4.79
C THR A 141 0.26 29.41 -3.84
N PRO A 142 -0.10 28.20 -4.30
CA PRO A 142 0.02 27.03 -3.44
C PRO A 142 1.48 26.91 -3.00
N GLY A 143 1.72 26.67 -1.71
CA GLY A 143 3.04 26.21 -1.27
C GLY A 143 3.35 24.84 -1.87
N THR A 144 4.47 24.23 -1.48
CA THR A 144 4.55 22.76 -1.59
C THR A 144 3.30 22.20 -0.90
N ALA A 145 2.46 21.47 -1.64
CA ALA A 145 1.49 20.56 -1.02
C ALA A 145 2.24 19.81 0.09
N PRO A 146 1.61 19.56 1.26
CA PRO A 146 2.31 18.93 2.38
C PRO A 146 3.02 17.72 1.80
N ASP A 147 4.36 17.72 1.85
CA ASP A 147 5.21 16.71 1.22
C ASP A 147 4.56 15.37 1.54
N GLY A 148 4.06 14.61 0.55
CA GLY A 148 2.89 13.72 0.73
C GLY A 148 2.82 12.90 2.03
N ARG A 149 3.97 12.60 2.65
CA ARG A 149 4.16 12.34 4.10
C ARG A 149 3.18 13.03 5.07
N ILE A 150 2.93 14.34 4.97
CA ILE A 150 2.04 15.07 5.90
C ILE A 150 0.56 14.85 5.58
N ILE A 151 0.17 14.75 4.30
CA ILE A 151 -1.23 14.52 3.89
C ILE A 151 -1.65 13.10 4.25
N TRP A 152 -0.75 12.13 4.11
CA TRP A 152 -1.07 10.72 4.36
C TRP A 152 -0.99 10.36 5.84
N GLY A 153 -0.26 11.13 6.67
CA GLY A 153 -0.04 10.81 8.08
C GLY A 153 0.72 9.49 8.28
N THR A 154 1.08 9.20 9.54
CA THR A 154 1.68 7.92 9.94
C THR A 154 0.56 6.90 10.21
N HIS A 155 -0.08 6.38 9.16
CA HIS A 155 -1.02 5.27 9.34
C HIS A 155 -0.28 4.05 9.88
N ASP A 156 -0.99 3.27 10.71
CA ASP A 156 -0.42 2.08 11.29
C ASP A 156 -0.25 0.98 10.23
N VAL A 157 0.99 0.75 9.82
CA VAL A 157 1.34 -0.29 8.84
C VAL A 157 1.54 -1.67 9.47
N ARG A 158 1.57 -1.77 10.81
CA ARG A 158 1.85 -3.04 11.52
C ARG A 158 0.90 -4.17 11.10
N PRO A 159 -0.40 -3.95 10.87
CA PRO A 159 -1.30 -5.02 10.43
C PRO A 159 -0.92 -5.61 9.07
N ILE A 160 -0.57 -4.77 8.08
CA ILE A 160 -0.10 -5.22 6.77
C ILE A 160 1.20 -6.01 6.92
N LEU A 161 2.16 -5.49 7.69
CA LEU A 161 3.45 -6.14 7.90
C LEU A 161 3.28 -7.50 8.61
N ALA A 162 2.39 -7.60 9.60
CA ALA A 162 2.08 -8.84 10.29
C ALA A 162 1.43 -9.88 9.36
N ALA A 163 0.46 -9.47 8.53
CA ALA A 163 -0.16 -10.36 7.56
C ALA A 163 0.82 -10.81 6.47
N ALA A 164 1.70 -9.91 6.02
CA ALA A 164 2.76 -10.23 5.09
C ALA A 164 3.73 -11.27 5.68
N ARG A 165 4.20 -11.05 6.91
CA ARG A 165 5.04 -12.02 7.65
C ARG A 165 4.40 -13.40 7.71
N ASN A 166 3.10 -13.46 8.04
CA ASN A 166 2.38 -14.72 8.11
C ASN A 166 2.36 -15.47 6.76
N VAL A 167 2.19 -14.76 5.64
CA VAL A 167 2.28 -15.37 4.30
C VAL A 167 3.67 -15.97 4.06
N ALA A 168 4.74 -15.22 4.30
CA ALA A 168 6.11 -15.75 4.09
C ALA A 168 6.41 -16.97 4.96
N LEU A 169 6.02 -16.95 6.23
CA LEU A 169 6.19 -18.10 7.11
C LEU A 169 5.47 -19.34 6.57
N LYS A 170 4.24 -19.19 6.06
CA LYS A 170 3.49 -20.32 5.48
C LYS A 170 4.07 -20.79 4.14
N GLU A 171 4.61 -19.89 3.32
CA GLU A 171 5.34 -20.25 2.09
C GLU A 171 6.59 -21.06 2.41
N GLN A 172 7.38 -20.61 3.38
CA GLN A 172 8.58 -21.32 3.81
C GLN A 172 8.25 -22.71 4.38
N VAL A 173 7.24 -22.85 5.22
CA VAL A 173 6.81 -24.15 5.75
C VAL A 173 6.44 -25.11 4.60
N LEU A 174 5.71 -24.62 3.60
CA LEU A 174 5.35 -25.43 2.42
C LEU A 174 6.59 -25.83 1.60
N GLU A 175 7.57 -24.93 1.45
CA GLU A 175 8.84 -25.22 0.77
C GLU A 175 9.68 -26.26 1.52
N GLU A 176 9.80 -26.11 2.84
CA GLU A 176 10.51 -27.05 3.71
C GLU A 176 9.85 -28.44 3.69
N ALA A 177 8.51 -28.51 3.76
CA ALA A 177 7.75 -29.76 3.65
C ALA A 177 7.98 -30.45 2.30
N ARG A 178 7.99 -29.69 1.21
CA ARG A 178 8.31 -30.20 -0.15
C ARG A 178 9.74 -30.73 -0.24
N ALA A 179 10.70 -30.01 0.32
CA ALA A 179 12.11 -30.42 0.33
C ALA A 179 12.33 -31.69 1.16
N ALA A 180 11.68 -31.78 2.33
CA ALA A 180 11.72 -32.97 3.18
C ALA A 180 11.13 -34.19 2.47
N PHE A 181 9.94 -34.06 1.86
CA PHE A 181 9.33 -35.12 1.07
C PHE A 181 10.22 -35.59 -0.09
N THR A 182 10.85 -34.64 -0.80
CA THR A 182 11.78 -34.95 -1.90
C THR A 182 12.98 -35.76 -1.37
N THR A 183 13.55 -35.34 -0.26
CA THR A 183 14.69 -36.02 0.38
C THR A 183 14.32 -37.44 0.81
N GLN A 184 13.17 -37.61 1.46
CA GLN A 184 12.68 -38.92 1.87
C GLN A 184 12.44 -39.83 0.66
N THR A 185 11.78 -39.32 -0.39
CA THR A 185 11.53 -40.09 -1.62
C THR A 185 12.84 -40.54 -2.29
N LEU A 186 13.88 -39.70 -2.26
CA LEU A 186 15.21 -40.05 -2.78
C LEU A 186 15.90 -41.11 -1.90
N ALA A 187 15.79 -41.02 -0.57
CA ALA A 187 16.31 -42.01 0.36
C ALA A 187 15.63 -43.38 0.18
N ASP A 188 14.30 -43.42 0.13
CA ASP A 188 13.52 -44.64 -0.09
C ASP A 188 13.90 -45.32 -1.42
N ARG A 189 14.12 -44.52 -2.48
CA ARG A 189 14.58 -45.03 -3.79
C ARG A 189 16.00 -45.58 -3.75
N TRP A 190 16.88 -44.98 -2.94
CA TRP A 190 18.25 -45.45 -2.77
C TRP A 190 18.28 -46.79 -2.03
N GLU A 191 17.56 -46.90 -0.91
CA GLU A 191 17.47 -48.14 -0.12
C GLU A 191 16.85 -49.29 -0.92
N ALA A 192 15.82 -49.02 -1.73
CA ALA A 192 15.20 -50.01 -2.61
C ALA A 192 16.11 -50.51 -3.75
N ALA A 193 17.23 -49.82 -4.02
CA ALA A 193 18.16 -50.14 -5.10
C ALA A 193 19.39 -50.95 -4.65
N GLU A 194 19.49 -51.33 -3.36
CA GLU A 194 20.61 -52.15 -2.88
C GLU A 194 20.65 -53.52 -3.57
N PRO A 195 21.83 -54.00 -4.01
CA PRO A 195 21.95 -55.30 -4.67
C PRO A 195 21.70 -56.44 -3.68
N ALA A 196 20.94 -57.45 -4.15
CA ALA A 196 20.62 -58.67 -3.43
C ALA A 196 21.85 -59.49 -2.98
#